data_AF-A0A7Y4QH45-F1
#
_entry.id   AF-A0A7Y4QH45-F1
#
_cell.length_a   1.000
_cell.length_b   1.000
_cell.length_c   1.000
_cell.angle_alpha   90.00
_cell.angle_beta   90.00
_cell.angle_gamma   90.00
#
_symmetry.space_group_name_H-M   'P 1'
#
loop_
_entity.id
_entity.type
_entity.pdbx_description
1 polymer ?
#
loop_
_entity_poly.entity_id
_entity_poly.type
_entity_poly.pdbx_seq_one_letter_code
_entity_poly.pdbx_strand_id
1 'polypeptide(L)' 'MQRAVQLLNATELSIKQISDQLGFSDQFYFSRAFRKMHNHSPSEHRRRYSQ' A
#
# COMPACT_ATOMS: atom_id res chain seq x y z
N MET A 1 -4.36 -8.00 -2.16
CA MET A 1 -3.38 -6.99 -2.62
C MET A 1 -3.86 -6.11 -3.77
N GLN A 2 -4.69 -6.57 -4.71
CA GLN A 2 -5.20 -5.71 -5.79
C GLN A 2 -5.89 -4.42 -5.27
N ARG A 3 -6.69 -4.54 -4.21
CA ARG A 3 -7.35 -3.40 -3.56
C ARG A 3 -6.36 -2.39 -2.97
N ALA A 4 -5.20 -2.84 -2.50
CA ALA A 4 -4.16 -1.96 -1.97
C ALA A 4 -3.55 -1.08 -3.06
N VAL A 5 -3.26 -1.67 -4.23
CA VAL A 5 -2.78 -0.95 -5.41
C VAL A 5 -3.82 0.06 -5.89
N GLN A 6 -5.10 -0.34 -5.95
CA GLN A 6 -6.19 0.58 -6.30
C GLN A 6 -6.25 1.76 -5.33
N LEU A 7 -6.19 1.53 -4.02
CA LEU A 7 -6.21 2.62 -3.03
C LEU A 7 -4.98 3.51 -3.13
N LEU A 8 -3.79 2.94 -3.36
CA LEU A 8 -2.54 3.70 -3.53
C LEU A 8 -2.56 4.62 -4.75
N ASN A 9 -3.29 4.26 -5.80
CA ASN A 9 -3.36 5.02 -7.05
C ASN A 9 -4.60 5.93 -7.12
N ALA A 10 -5.73 5.50 -6.56
CA ALA A 10 -7.00 6.23 -6.62
C ALA A 10 -7.19 7.21 -5.46
N THR A 11 -6.38 7.10 -4.40
CA THR A 11 -6.53 7.94 -3.20
C THR A 11 -5.18 8.46 -2.71
N GLU A 12 -5.21 9.58 -2.00
CA GLU A 12 -4.05 10.14 -1.34
C GLU A 12 -3.84 9.61 0.09
N LEU A 13 -4.58 8.55 0.46
CA LEU A 13 -4.52 7.95 1.78
C LEU A 13 -3.10 7.53 2.15
N SER A 14 -2.75 7.76 3.40
CA SER A 14 -1.47 7.30 3.94
C SER A 14 -1.41 5.77 3.95
N ILE A 15 -0.19 5.22 3.92
CA ILE A 15 0.03 3.77 4.00
C ILE A 15 -0.67 3.16 5.23
N LYS A 16 -0.71 3.90 6.34
CA LYS A 16 -1.43 3.53 7.57
C LYS A 16 -2.94 3.39 7.36
N GLN A 17 -3.57 4.36 6.68
CA GLN A 17 -5.01 4.31 6.41
C GLN A 17 -5.36 3.19 5.44
N ILE A 18 -4.51 2.96 4.44
CA ILE A 18 -4.69 1.85 3.49
C ILE A 18 -4.52 0.51 4.21
N SER A 19 -3.53 0.38 5.12
CA SER A 19 -3.38 -0.84 5.91
C SER A 19 -4.60 -1.09 6.80
N ASP A 20 -5.13 -0.05 7.44
CA ASP A 20 -6.33 -0.12 8.29
C ASP A 20 -7.57 -0.54 7.49
N GLN A 21 -7.82 0.08 6.33
CA GLN A 21 -8.93 -0.27 5.43
C GLN A 21 -8.88 -1.71 4.91
N LEU A 22 -7.68 -2.27 4.79
CA LEU A 22 -7.48 -3.64 4.34
C LEU A 22 -7.51 -4.66 5.48
N GLY A 23 -7.73 -4.22 6.73
CA GLY A 23 -7.77 -5.07 7.91
C GLY A 23 -6.40 -5.48 8.44
N PHE A 24 -5.34 -4.76 8.08
CA PHE A 24 -4.02 -4.99 8.66
C PHE A 24 -3.88 -4.19 9.95
N SER A 25 -3.54 -4.87 11.04
CA SER A 25 -3.32 -4.25 12.35
C SER A 25 -2.10 -3.31 12.37
N ASP A 26 -1.16 -3.47 11.44
CA ASP A 26 0.08 -2.71 11.42
C ASP A 26 0.57 -2.39 9.99
N GLN A 27 0.96 -1.14 9.77
CA GLN A 27 1.44 -0.64 8.47
C GLN A 27 2.75 -1.29 8.01
N PHE A 28 3.60 -1.74 8.94
CA PHE A 28 4.86 -2.43 8.63
C PHE A 28 4.58 -3.85 8.17
N TYR A 29 3.60 -4.53 8.77
CA TYR A 29 3.15 -5.84 8.30
C TYR A 29 2.58 -5.75 6.89
N PHE A 30 1.70 -4.78 6.64
CA PHE A 30 1.19 -4.47 5.31
C PHE A 30 2.35 -4.19 4.33
N SER A 31 3.31 -3.34 4.71
CA SER A 31 4.44 -2.98 3.84
C SER A 31 5.32 -4.19 3.50
N ARG A 32 5.57 -5.08 4.46
CA ARG A 32 6.31 -6.33 4.22
C ARG A 32 5.56 -7.27 3.29
N ALA A 33 4.26 -7.47 3.52
CA ALA A 33 3.42 -8.32 2.68
C ALA A 33 3.31 -7.75 1.25
N PHE A 34 3.13 -6.44 1.12
CA PHE A 34 3.05 -5.75 -0.16
C PHE A 34 4.38 -5.85 -0.91
N ARG A 35 5.50 -5.59 -0.23
CA ARG A 35 6.84 -5.74 -0.82
C ARG A 35 7.15 -7.17 -1.23
N LYS A 36 6.69 -8.18 -0.48
CA LYS A 36 6.86 -9.60 -0.86
C LYS A 36 6.09 -9.95 -2.14
N MET A 37 4.96 -9.29 -2.41
CA MET A 37 4.15 -9.54 -3.60
C MET A 37 4.54 -8.69 -4.82
N HIS A 38 4.93 -7.43 -4.60
CA HIS A 38 5.22 -6.46 -5.67
C HIS A 38 6.71 -6.14 -5.83
N ASN A 39 7.57 -6.77 -5.04
CA ASN A 39 9.03 -6.53 -5.00
C ASN A 39 9.47 -5.11 -4.62
N HIS A 40 8.55 -4.21 -4.27
CA HIS A 40 8.83 -2.84 -3.84
C HIS A 40 7.85 -2.40 -2.75
N SER A 41 8.20 -1.35 -2.00
CA SER A 41 7.35 -0.85 -0.90
C SER A 41 6.08 -0.16 -1.45
N PRO A 42 4.96 -0.10 -0.69
CA PRO A 42 3.76 0.59 -1.13
C PRO A 42 3.97 2.10 -1.31
N SER A 43 4.82 2.74 -0.50
CA SER A 43 5.23 4.15 -0.71
C SER A 43 5.99 4.35 -2.02
N GLU A 44 6.82 3.37 -2.40
CA GLU A 44 7.58 3.40 -3.65
C GLU A 44 6.67 3.19 -4.85
N HIS A 45 5.66 2.33 -4.71
CA HIS A 45 4.59 2.19 -5.69
C HIS A 45 3.87 3.51 -5.89
N ARG A 46 3.41 4.15 -4.81
CA ARG A 46 2.76 5.46 -4.89
C ARG A 46 3.66 6.49 -5.56
N ARG A 47 4.95 6.56 -5.22
CA ARG A 47 5.89 7.48 -5.91
C ARG A 47 6.06 7.20 -7.40
N ARG A 48 6.00 5.93 -7.81
CA ARG A 48 6.21 5.52 -9.21
C ARG A 48 4.95 5.69 -10.07
N TYR A 49 3.76 5.59 -9.49
CA TYR A 49 2.49 5.57 -10.21
C TYR A 49 1.54 6.75 -9.87
N SER A 50 1.87 7.57 -8.86
CA SER A 50 1.19 8.85 -8.60
C SER A 50 1.72 9.90 -9.58
N GLN A 51 1.11 9.95 -10.76
CA GLN A 51 1.17 11.08 -11.70
C GLN A 51 -0.20 11.71 -11.80
#